data_AF-A0A2E6W518-F1
#
_entry.id   AF-A0A2E6W518-F1
#
_cell.length_a   1.000
_cell.length_b   1.000
_cell.length_c   1.000
_cell.angle_alpha   90.00
_cell.angle_beta   90.00
_cell.angle_gamma   90.00
#
_symmetry.space_group_name_H-M   'P 1'
#
loop_
_entity.id
_entity.type
_entity.pdbx_description
1 polymer ?
#
loop_
_entity_poly.entity_id
_entity_poly.type
_entity_poly.pdbx_seq_one_letter_code
_entity_poly.pdbx_strand_id
1 'polypeptide(L)'
;MILGTAKMHTDYYRMRNGIQQHCRTTRTVYHLRCDSCGAEFTKTSKQFNHRSSAHCCDVYCNPRKFAQKQSAILRKFTKWDASSSKTI
;
A
#
# COMPACT_ATOMS: atom_id res chain seq x y z
N MET A 1 5.03 8.28 4.09
CA MET A 1 5.18 8.15 5.56
C MET A 1 3.84 7.83 6.24
N ILE A 2 3.82 7.06 7.33
CA ILE A 2 2.60 6.80 8.14
C ILE A 2 2.44 7.91 9.17
N LEU A 3 1.28 8.57 9.20
CA LEU A 3 0.94 9.63 10.16
C LEU A 3 0.17 9.09 11.38
N GLY A 4 -0.65 8.07 11.19
CA GLY A 4 -1.46 7.50 12.26
C GLY A 4 -2.32 6.33 11.81
N THR A 5 -3.04 5.74 12.77
CA THR A 5 -3.97 4.64 12.50
C THR A 5 -5.29 4.88 13.24
N ALA A 6 -6.38 4.50 12.59
CA ALA A 6 -7.73 4.53 13.14
C ALA A 6 -8.40 3.17 12.96
N LYS A 7 -9.40 2.85 13.78
CA LYS A 7 -10.24 1.65 13.63
C LYS A 7 -11.60 2.04 13.08
N MET A 8 -11.98 1.44 11.96
CA MET A 8 -13.30 1.57 11.36
C MET A 8 -14.11 0.31 11.68
N HIS A 9 -15.30 0.50 12.21
CA HIS A 9 -16.25 -0.58 12.46
C HIS A 9 -17.34 -0.60 11.38
N THR A 10 -17.75 -1.78 10.97
CA THR A 10 -18.86 -1.97 10.04
C THR A 10 -19.71 -3.11 10.53
N ASP A 11 -20.96 -2.78 10.84
CA ASP A 11 -21.98 -3.72 11.26
C ASP A 11 -22.82 -4.13 10.04
N TYR A 12 -23.08 -5.42 9.90
CA TYR A 12 -23.89 -5.97 8.83
C TYR A 12 -24.61 -7.23 9.28
N TYR A 13 -25.72 -7.54 8.63
CA TYR A 13 -26.44 -8.78 8.84
C TYR A 13 -26.08 -9.79 7.76
N ARG A 14 -25.83 -11.03 8.16
CA ARG A 14 -25.67 -12.16 7.23
C ARG A 14 -26.67 -13.25 7.54
N MET A 15 -27.16 -13.94 6.53
CA MET A 15 -27.97 -15.13 6.72
C MET A 15 -27.06 -16.37 6.70
N ARG A 16 -27.16 -17.22 7.71
CA ARG A 16 -26.43 -18.49 7.79
C ARG A 16 -27.38 -19.58 8.28
N ASN A 17 -27.58 -20.61 7.45
CA ASN A 17 -28.49 -21.73 7.73
C ASN A 17 -29.91 -21.26 8.10
N GLY A 18 -30.45 -20.28 7.37
CA GLY A 18 -31.80 -19.73 7.62
C GLY A 18 -31.91 -18.78 8.82
N ILE A 19 -30.85 -18.59 9.61
CA ILE A 19 -30.83 -17.69 10.77
C ILE A 19 -30.10 -16.39 10.40
N GLN A 20 -30.71 -15.25 10.70
CA GLN A 20 -30.07 -13.94 10.56
C GLN A 20 -29.10 -13.71 11.72
N GLN A 21 -27.84 -13.45 11.39
CA GLN A 21 -26.78 -13.17 12.36
C GLN A 21 -26.33 -11.71 12.21
N HIS A 22 -26.25 -10.99 13.33
CA HIS A 22 -25.59 -9.69 13.40
C HIS A 22 -24.07 -9.89 13.48
N CYS A 23 -23.33 -9.27 12.56
CA CYS A 23 -21.89 -9.39 12.46
C CYS A 23 -21.23 -8.01 12.49
N ARG A 24 -20.20 -7.86 13.32
CA ARG A 24 -19.38 -6.66 13.39
C ARG A 24 -18.00 -6.95 12.85
N THR A 25 -17.56 -6.18 11.86
CA THR A 25 -16.19 -6.23 11.34
C THR A 25 -15.43 -4.98 11.74
N THR A 26 -14.15 -5.16 12.08
CA THR A 26 -13.25 -4.07 12.39
C THR A 26 -12.12 -4.06 11.36
N ARG A 27 -11.84 -2.89 10.79
CA ARG A 27 -10.75 -2.69 9.84
C ARG A 27 -9.89 -1.53 10.29
N THR A 28 -8.57 -1.68 10.20
CA THR A 28 -7.65 -0.58 10.46
C THR A 28 -7.56 0.31 9.22
N VAL A 29 -7.67 1.62 9.43
CA VAL A 29 -7.43 2.65 8.42
C VAL A 29 -6.13 3.35 8.77
N TYR A 30 -5.23 3.42 7.80
CA TYR A 30 -3.94 4.07 7.93
C TYR A 30 -4.03 5.47 7.33
N HIS A 31 -3.64 6.47 8.10
CA HIS A 31 -3.44 7.83 7.64
C HIS A 31 -2.01 7.96 7.16
N LEU A 32 -1.83 8.29 5.88
CA LEU A 32 -0.57 8.25 5.18
C LEU A 32 -0.30 9.59 4.53
N ARG A 33 0.96 9.97 4.49
CA ARG A 33 1.48 11.09 3.70
C ARG A 33 2.21 10.55 2.49
N CYS A 34 1.93 11.12 1.32
CA CYS A 34 2.55 10.72 0.07
C CYS A 34 4.02 11.13 0.02
N ASP A 35 4.91 10.19 -0.26
CA ASP A 35 6.35 10.47 -0.34
C ASP A 35 6.75 11.24 -1.61
N SER A 36 5.84 11.33 -2.60
CA SER A 36 6.10 12.06 -3.85
C SER A 36 5.53 13.48 -3.87
N CYS A 37 4.26 13.68 -3.46
CA CYS A 37 3.61 15.00 -3.50
C CYS A 37 3.32 15.58 -2.11
N GLY A 38 3.58 14.85 -1.03
CA GLY A 38 3.30 15.30 0.33
C GLY A 38 1.82 15.30 0.73
N ALA A 39 0.89 14.96 -0.17
CA ALA A 39 -0.53 14.93 0.11
C ALA A 39 -0.90 13.83 1.11
N GLU A 40 -1.90 14.11 1.94
CA GLU A 40 -2.44 13.14 2.90
C GLU A 40 -3.53 12.29 2.27
N PHE A 41 -3.56 11.00 2.59
CA PHE A 41 -4.56 10.06 2.12
C PHE A 41 -4.72 8.90 3.09
N THR A 42 -5.84 8.20 2.96
CA THR A 42 -6.15 7.04 3.80
C THR A 42 -6.13 5.74 3.01
N LYS A 43 -5.58 4.67 3.59
CA LYS A 43 -5.70 3.31 3.04
C LYS A 43 -6.25 2.36 4.09
N THR A 44 -7.15 1.48 3.68
CA THR A 44 -7.60 0.38 4.54
C THR A 44 -6.52 -0.70 4.66
N SER A 45 -6.58 -1.51 5.72
CA SER A 45 -5.66 -2.63 5.92
C SER A 45 -5.59 -3.62 4.74
N LYS A 46 -6.64 -3.71 3.92
CA LYS A 46 -6.65 -4.55 2.69
C LYS A 46 -5.83 -3.94 1.55
N GLN A 47 -5.77 -2.62 1.47
CA GLN A 47 -5.07 -1.89 0.40
C GLN A 47 -3.65 -1.50 0.81
N PHE A 48 -3.38 -1.50 2.12
CA PHE A 48 -2.08 -1.14 2.66
C PHE A 48 -1.13 -2.34 2.61
N ASN A 49 0.00 -2.17 1.94
CA ASN A 49 1.08 -3.16 1.94
C ASN A 49 2.14 -2.76 2.97
N HIS A 50 2.13 -3.41 4.13
CA HIS A 50 3.10 -3.16 5.21
C HIS A 50 4.56 -3.37 4.82
N ARG A 51 4.85 -4.18 3.79
CA ARG A 51 6.22 -4.42 3.32
C ARG A 51 6.74 -3.31 2.42
N SER A 52 5.87 -2.42 1.96
CA SER A 52 6.29 -1.32 1.10
C SER A 52 6.86 -0.19 1.94
N SER A 53 8.13 0.16 1.68
CA SER A 53 8.78 1.32 2.29
C SER A 53 8.28 2.65 1.72
N ALA A 54 7.59 2.62 0.58
CA ALA A 54 7.07 3.81 -0.09
C ALA A 54 5.54 3.87 -0.01
N HIS A 55 5.02 5.04 0.33
CA HIS A 55 3.60 5.32 0.40
C HIS A 55 3.27 6.44 -0.58
N CYS A 56 2.61 6.07 -1.69
CA CYS A 56 2.18 7.02 -2.71
C CYS A 56 0.66 7.04 -2.84
N CYS A 57 0.14 8.24 -3.09
CA CYS A 57 -1.26 8.44 -3.41
C CYS A 57 -1.54 7.98 -4.85
N ASP A 58 -2.72 7.40 -5.04
CA ASP A 58 -3.15 6.91 -6.35
C ASP A 58 -3.57 8.06 -7.28
N VAL A 59 -4.13 9.14 -6.70
CA VAL A 59 -4.69 10.29 -7.44
C VAL A 59 -3.63 11.05 -8.23
N TYR A 60 -2.54 11.45 -7.58
CA TYR A 60 -1.55 12.35 -8.19
C TYR A 60 -0.28 11.65 -8.63
N CYS A 61 0.14 10.59 -7.92
CA CYS A 61 1.50 10.05 -8.07
C CYS A 61 1.55 8.65 -8.67
N ASN A 62 0.43 7.92 -8.69
CA ASN A 62 0.30 6.55 -9.15
C ASN A 62 1.41 5.60 -8.62
N PRO A 63 1.12 4.75 -7.62
CA PRO A 63 2.14 3.96 -6.94
C PRO A 63 2.93 3.02 -7.87
N ARG A 64 2.36 2.55 -8.99
CA ARG A 64 3.08 1.71 -9.96
C ARG A 64 4.17 2.49 -10.68
N LYS A 65 3.83 3.70 -11.18
CA LYS A 65 4.80 4.58 -11.85
C LYS A 65 5.90 5.01 -10.87
N PHE A 66 5.53 5.32 -9.63
CA PHE A 66 6.49 5.67 -8.59
C PHE A 66 7.45 4.51 -8.29
N ALA A 67 6.94 3.29 -8.09
CA ALA A 67 7.77 2.11 -7.85
C ALA A 67 8.76 1.85 -9.00
N GLN A 68 8.30 1.96 -10.25
CA GLN A 68 9.16 1.82 -11.42
C GLN A 68 10.27 2.87 -11.46
N LYS A 69 9.95 4.13 -11.15
CA LYS A 69 10.94 5.23 -11.07
C LYS A 69 11.98 4.96 -9.99
N GLN A 70 11.56 4.53 -8.79
CA GLN A 70 12.47 4.17 -7.71
C GLN A 70 13.38 3.00 -8.09
N SER A 71 12.84 1.94 -8.72
CA SER A 71 13.66 0.84 -9.22
C SER A 71 14.67 1.28 -10.28
N ALA A 72 14.29 2.18 -11.19
CA ALA A 72 15.20 2.71 -12.20
C ALA A 72 16.33 3.55 -11.60
N ILE A 73 16.03 4.37 -10.59
CA ILE A 73 17.03 5.14 -9.84
C ILE A 73 17.98 4.19 -9.09
N LEU A 74 17.42 3.21 -8.40
CA LEU A 74 18.20 2.22 -7.66
C LEU A 74 19.18 1.50 -8.59
N ARG A 75 18.73 1.00 -9.75
CA ARG A 75 19.60 0.35 -10.76
C ARG A 75 20.74 1.24 -11.27
N LYS A 76 20.56 2.57 -11.32
CA LYS A 76 21.63 3.49 -11.70
C LYS A 76 22.64 3.67 -10.58
N PHE A 77 22.15 3.76 -9.35
CA PHE A 77 22.98 4.00 -8.17
C PHE A 77 23.74 2.74 -7.75
N THR A 78 23.01 1.66 -7.56
CA THR A 78 23.58 0.33 -7.37
C THR A 78 23.95 -0.16 -8.77
N LYS A 79 25.17 0.14 -9.25
CA LYS A 79 25.75 -0.46 -10.45
C LYS A 79 25.87 -1.99 -10.28
N TRP A 80 24.74 -2.68 -10.18
CA TRP A 80 24.66 -4.12 -10.34
C TRP A 80 24.77 -4.33 -11.83
N ASP A 81 26.00 -4.56 -12.28
CA ASP A 81 26.26 -5.10 -13.59
C ASP A 81 25.68 -6.53 -13.60
N ALA A 82 24.39 -6.63 -13.86
CA ALA A 82 23.67 -7.89 -14.04
C ALA A 82 23.80 -8.38 -15.50
N SER A 83 24.86 -7.97 -16.20
CA SER A 83 25.20 -8.57 -17.47
C SER A 83 25.91 -9.90 -17.21
N SER A 84 25.33 -10.99 -17.71
CA SER A 84 25.94 -12.33 -17.75
C SER A 84 27.12 -12.40 -18.75
N SER A 85 27.76 -11.25 -19.05
CA SER A 85 28.69 -11.08 -20.17
C SER A 85 30.13 -11.48 -19.83
N LYS A 86 30.36 -12.24 -18.75
CA LYS A 86 31.63 -12.96 -18.56
C LYS A 86 31.48 -14.35 -19.16
N THR A 87 31.82 -14.47 -20.44
CA THR A 87 32.19 -15.75 -21.04
C THR A 87 33.39 -16.29 -20.28
N ILE A 88 33.29 -17.53 -19.78
CA ILE A 88 34.39 -18.28 -19.14
C ILE A 88 35.51 -18.51 -20.18
#